data_AF-A0A1Z5LE74-F1
#
_entry.id   AF-A0A1Z5LE74-F1
#
_cell.length_a   1.000
_cell.length_b   1.000
_cell.length_c   1.000
_cell.angle_alpha   90.00
_cell.angle_beta   90.00
_cell.angle_gamma   90.00
#
_symmetry.space_group_name_H-M   'P 1'
#
loop_
_entity.id
_entity.type
_entity.pdbx_description
1 polymer ?
#
loop_
_entity_poly.entity_id
_entity_poly.type
_entity_poly.pdbx_seq_one_letter_code
_entity_poly.pdbx_strand_id
1 'polypeptide(L)'
;MSCNTCNKQFGLFTKEYGCPNCGFCFCGKCLKWSVFVPKLAKTKKVCTSCYEALNNLSKKPVTSHAPAPEALQKRMNALASKGSTASSSETTGTSNGQQVEEIERRLQLLRQDTKELIPVEADIEDRLAKLKGVDVSVYRKAPITVYKDKRSVAEKASDLIKQAQSEVQLDARREESIKKGTQEIEQRLNTLRGVQQPQDKKPVTESKDSIKGLAEPQCEDGETADADVDDVARLIEGEMKAAKRELENLKKDKQLMAELKKLDFREKGENRIEGEGKRDEDIEENEANAVLVQVLDKAKLEDEEMEGEVEKDRRNYHGVSSAMLMQLYAVTIALISTAGTATGNTMKVKTTEQVISQ
;
A
#
# COMPACT_ATOMS: atom_id res chain seq x y z
N MET A 1 -2.83 12.65 -6.09
CA MET A 1 -1.52 12.19 -6.59
C MET A 1 -1.18 12.98 -7.85
N SER A 2 0.09 13.27 -8.11
CA SER A 2 0.54 14.05 -9.28
C SER A 2 1.65 13.33 -10.04
N CYS A 3 1.87 13.74 -11.29
CA CYS A 3 2.93 13.19 -12.13
C CYS A 3 4.31 13.43 -11.51
N ASN A 4 5.10 12.38 -11.33
CA ASN A 4 6.41 12.43 -10.67
C ASN A 4 7.51 13.16 -11.49
N THR A 5 7.23 13.58 -12.73
CA THR A 5 8.17 14.40 -13.53
C THR A 5 7.73 15.85 -13.67
N CYS A 6 6.46 16.10 -13.99
CA CYS A 6 5.96 17.45 -14.28
C CYS A 6 5.01 18.00 -13.21
N ASN A 7 4.80 17.28 -12.11
CA ASN A 7 3.91 17.62 -10.99
C ASN A 7 2.45 17.95 -11.39
N LYS A 8 2.04 17.56 -12.60
CA LYS A 8 0.66 17.73 -13.07
C LYS A 8 -0.27 16.85 -12.25
N GLN A 9 -1.30 17.44 -11.64
CA GLN A 9 -2.31 16.71 -10.88
C GLN A 9 -3.11 15.78 -11.80
N PHE A 10 -3.36 14.56 -11.32
CA PHE A 10 -4.24 13.61 -12.00
C PHE A 10 -5.71 13.98 -11.76
N GLY A 11 -6.57 13.64 -12.72
CA GLY A 11 -7.99 13.93 -12.67
C GLY A 11 -8.68 13.50 -13.97
N LEU A 12 -9.92 13.95 -14.18
CA LEU A 12 -10.74 13.55 -15.34
C LEU A 12 -10.04 13.78 -16.69
N PHE A 13 -9.32 14.90 -16.84
CA PHE A 13 -8.62 15.25 -18.08
C PHE A 13 -7.15 14.78 -18.14
N THR A 14 -6.63 14.16 -17.09
CA THR A 14 -5.23 13.70 -17.06
C THR A 14 -5.17 12.36 -16.35
N LYS A 15 -5.26 11.30 -17.15
CA LYS A 15 -5.14 9.92 -16.71
C LYS A 15 -3.75 9.66 -16.12
N GLU A 16 -3.73 8.86 -15.07
CA GLU A 16 -2.54 8.38 -14.38
C GLU A 16 -1.99 7.12 -15.06
N TYR A 17 -0.67 7.09 -15.30
CA TYR A 17 0.03 5.95 -15.88
C TYR A 17 1.21 5.54 -15.00
N GLY A 18 1.31 4.26 -14.68
CA GLY A 18 2.46 3.72 -13.93
C GLY A 18 3.65 3.40 -14.83
N CYS A 19 4.86 3.74 -14.40
CA CYS A 19 6.08 3.26 -15.06
C CYS A 19 6.40 1.83 -14.59
N PRO A 20 6.50 0.85 -15.50
CA PRO A 20 6.75 -0.56 -15.12
C PRO A 20 8.16 -0.82 -14.55
N ASN A 21 9.10 0.13 -14.69
CA ASN A 21 10.45 -0.03 -14.15
C ASN A 21 10.59 0.51 -12.70
N CYS A 22 10.09 1.72 -12.43
CA CYS A 22 10.24 2.39 -11.12
C CYS A 22 8.95 2.43 -10.28
N GLY A 23 7.79 2.08 -10.83
CA GLY A 23 6.52 2.03 -10.10
C GLY A 23 5.85 3.38 -9.81
N PHE A 24 6.52 4.52 -10.11
CA PHE A 24 5.92 5.84 -9.93
C PHE A 24 4.88 6.16 -11.01
N CYS A 25 4.03 7.12 -10.70
CA CYS A 25 2.93 7.58 -11.53
C CYS A 25 3.32 8.79 -12.38
N PHE A 26 2.92 8.78 -13.65
CA PHE A 26 3.25 9.79 -14.64
C PHE A 26 2.02 10.13 -15.50
N CYS A 27 1.99 11.32 -16.08
CA CYS A 27 1.02 11.63 -17.12
C CYS A 27 1.48 11.03 -18.46
N GLY A 28 0.55 10.85 -19.41
CA GLY A 28 0.87 10.26 -20.72
C GLY A 28 1.97 11.01 -21.50
N LYS A 29 2.15 12.32 -21.26
CA LYS A 29 3.23 13.11 -21.86
C LYS A 29 4.62 12.74 -21.32
N CYS A 30 4.71 12.38 -20.03
CA CYS A 30 5.96 12.00 -19.38
C CYS A 30 6.31 10.50 -19.57
N LEU A 31 5.32 9.67 -19.91
CA LEU A 31 5.49 8.24 -20.21
C LEU A 31 5.52 7.96 -21.73
N LYS A 32 6.43 8.65 -22.45
CA LYS A 32 6.47 8.63 -23.92
C LYS A 32 7.32 7.50 -24.51
N TRP A 33 8.43 7.15 -23.85
CA TRP A 33 9.48 6.34 -24.45
C TRP A 33 9.28 4.85 -24.20
N SER A 34 9.40 4.02 -25.24
CA SER A 34 9.28 2.56 -25.14
C SER A 34 10.67 1.92 -25.10
N VAL A 35 10.90 1.05 -24.13
CA VAL A 35 12.17 0.31 -23.98
C VAL A 35 11.89 -1.08 -23.43
N PHE A 36 12.81 -2.01 -23.68
CA PHE A 36 12.79 -3.32 -23.06
C PHE A 36 13.02 -3.18 -21.54
N VAL A 37 12.06 -3.65 -20.74
CA VAL A 37 12.16 -3.61 -19.27
C VAL A 37 12.59 -4.99 -18.78
N PRO A 38 13.83 -5.15 -18.26
CA PRO A 38 14.35 -6.45 -17.84
C PRO A 38 13.47 -7.17 -16.81
N LYS A 39 12.85 -6.41 -15.90
CA LYS A 39 11.97 -6.95 -14.85
C LYS A 39 10.73 -7.66 -15.40
N LEU A 40 10.22 -7.23 -16.56
CA LEU A 40 8.99 -7.75 -17.16
C LEU A 40 9.26 -8.58 -18.43
N ALA A 41 10.53 -8.69 -18.86
CA ALA A 41 10.96 -9.31 -20.11
C ALA A 41 10.15 -8.86 -21.36
N LYS A 42 9.59 -7.64 -21.34
CA LYS A 42 8.71 -7.10 -22.37
C LYS A 42 9.02 -5.63 -22.63
N THR A 43 8.78 -5.20 -23.87
CA THR A 43 8.91 -3.79 -24.28
C THR A 43 7.69 -3.02 -23.81
N LYS A 44 7.88 -2.01 -22.96
CA LYS A 44 6.80 -1.17 -22.41
C LYS A 44 7.23 0.29 -22.35
N LYS A 45 6.24 1.19 -22.29
CA LYS A 45 6.48 2.62 -22.10
C LYS A 45 6.96 2.90 -20.68
N VAL A 46 8.05 3.64 -20.54
CA VAL A 46 8.67 4.02 -19.26
C VAL A 46 8.85 5.53 -19.17
N CYS A 47 9.10 6.04 -17.96
CA CYS A 47 9.40 7.46 -17.76
C CYS A 47 10.79 7.80 -18.32
N THR A 48 11.04 9.09 -18.58
CA THR A 48 12.30 9.56 -19.17
C THR A 48 13.54 9.11 -18.39
N SER A 49 13.52 9.18 -17.07
CA SER A 49 14.63 8.74 -16.22
C SER A 49 14.91 7.23 -16.36
N CYS A 50 13.85 6.40 -16.36
CA CYS A 50 13.99 4.95 -16.58
C CYS A 50 14.43 4.62 -18.00
N TYR A 51 13.97 5.39 -19.00
CA TYR A 51 14.41 5.23 -20.38
C TYR A 51 15.92 5.46 -20.51
N GLU A 52 16.44 6.55 -19.95
CA GLU A 52 17.87 6.84 -19.95
C GLU A 52 18.66 5.78 -19.21
N ALA A 53 18.21 5.35 -18.02
CA ALA A 53 18.88 4.31 -17.25
C ALA A 53 18.95 2.97 -18.01
N LEU A 54 17.84 2.53 -18.61
CA LEU A 54 17.77 1.26 -19.34
C LEU A 54 18.49 1.34 -20.69
N ASN A 55 18.46 2.49 -21.37
CA ASN A 55 19.16 2.69 -22.64
C ASN A 55 20.69 2.88 -22.47
N ASN A 56 21.12 3.34 -21.30
CA ASN A 56 22.54 3.37 -20.95
C ASN A 56 23.02 2.00 -20.45
N LEU A 57 22.13 1.14 -19.95
CA LEU A 57 22.45 -0.23 -19.57
C LEU A 57 22.50 -1.20 -20.77
N SER A 58 21.69 -0.94 -21.81
CA SER A 58 21.76 -1.66 -23.09
C SER A 58 23.02 -1.33 -23.89
N LYS A 59 23.64 -0.17 -23.62
CA LYS A 59 25.03 0.10 -23.99
C LYS A 59 25.91 -0.54 -22.92
N LYS A 60 26.41 -1.78 -23.17
CA LYS A 60 27.50 -2.36 -22.36
C LYS A 60 28.52 -1.27 -22.01
N PRO A 61 29.08 -1.22 -20.78
CA PRO A 61 30.29 -0.45 -20.53
C PRO A 61 31.45 -1.16 -21.24
N VAL A 62 31.49 -1.05 -22.56
CA VAL A 62 32.76 -1.11 -23.27
C VAL A 62 33.46 0.15 -22.82
N THR A 63 34.46 -0.01 -21.96
CA THR A 63 35.62 0.87 -21.81
C THR A 63 35.68 1.96 -22.89
N SER A 64 34.91 3.03 -22.72
CA SER A 64 34.98 4.17 -23.61
C SER A 64 35.87 5.16 -22.91
N HIS A 65 37.13 5.16 -23.33
CA HIS A 65 37.97 6.34 -23.28
C HIS A 65 37.15 7.54 -23.76
N ALA A 66 36.52 8.25 -22.84
CA ALA A 66 36.46 9.69 -22.97
C ALA A 66 37.92 10.15 -22.89
N PRO A 67 38.46 10.89 -23.87
CA PRO A 67 39.77 11.51 -23.68
C PRO A 67 39.69 12.28 -22.37
N ALA A 68 40.67 12.05 -21.50
CA ALA A 68 40.81 12.81 -20.27
C ALA A 68 40.67 14.30 -20.63
N PRO A 69 39.90 15.09 -19.86
CA PRO A 69 39.76 16.52 -20.12
C PRO A 69 41.15 17.10 -20.39
N GLU A 70 41.32 17.92 -21.43
CA GLU A 70 42.64 18.40 -21.87
C GLU A 70 43.47 19.00 -20.73
N ALA A 71 42.80 19.57 -19.72
CA ALA A 71 43.37 20.04 -18.47
C ALA A 71 44.10 18.95 -17.66
N LEU A 72 43.56 17.73 -17.60
CA LEU A 72 44.19 16.57 -16.95
C LEU A 72 45.38 16.06 -17.76
N GLN A 73 45.24 15.98 -19.09
CA GLN A 73 46.36 15.58 -19.98
C GLN A 73 47.54 16.56 -19.87
N LYS A 74 47.25 17.87 -19.83
CA LYS A 74 48.25 18.93 -19.62
C LYS A 74 48.93 18.82 -18.26
N ARG A 75 48.18 18.48 -17.20
CA ARG A 75 48.76 18.23 -15.86
C ARG A 75 49.66 17.00 -15.87
N MET A 76 49.24 15.89 -16.47
CA MET A 76 50.07 14.67 -16.55
C MET A 76 51.36 14.90 -17.32
N ASN A 77 51.32 15.63 -18.45
CA ASN A 77 52.52 15.98 -19.21
C ASN A 77 53.42 16.97 -18.46
N ALA A 78 52.85 17.91 -17.71
CA ALA A 78 53.60 18.82 -16.85
C ALA A 78 54.29 18.08 -15.69
N LEU A 79 53.63 17.08 -15.07
CA LEU A 79 54.26 16.27 -14.03
C LEU A 79 55.35 15.35 -14.59
N ALA A 80 55.16 14.78 -15.79
CA ALA A 80 56.17 13.94 -16.43
C ALA A 80 57.43 14.73 -16.84
N SER A 81 57.29 16.01 -17.18
CA SER A 81 58.41 16.91 -17.52
C SER A 81 59.06 17.58 -16.30
N LYS A 82 58.33 17.73 -15.19
CA LYS A 82 58.83 18.29 -13.92
C LYS A 82 59.56 17.27 -13.04
N GLY A 83 59.74 16.03 -13.50
CA GLY A 83 60.52 14.98 -12.84
C GLY A 83 62.04 15.23 -12.82
N SER A 84 62.51 16.38 -13.30
CA SER A 84 63.89 16.81 -13.18
C SER A 84 63.93 18.26 -12.74
N THR A 85 64.68 18.52 -11.67
CA THR A 85 65.01 19.82 -11.05
C THR A 85 64.08 20.37 -9.95
N ALA A 86 64.64 20.25 -8.73
CA ALA A 86 64.45 21.05 -7.52
C ALA A 86 63.26 20.72 -6.59
N SER A 87 63.51 19.82 -5.64
CA SER A 87 63.93 20.30 -4.30
C SER A 87 64.97 19.33 -3.72
N SER A 88 66.20 19.82 -3.57
CA SER A 88 67.17 19.33 -2.59
C SER A 88 66.47 19.20 -1.22
N SER A 89 66.65 18.17 -0.40
CA SER A 89 67.84 17.34 -0.19
C SER A 89 67.41 15.96 0.32
N GLU A 90 68.11 14.93 -0.18
CA GLU A 90 68.59 13.74 0.56
C GLU A 90 67.58 12.91 1.38
N THR A 91 67.31 11.62 1.14
CA THR A 91 68.20 10.53 0.69
C THR A 91 67.42 9.33 0.13
N THR A 92 68.09 8.56 -0.73
CA THR A 92 67.80 7.18 -1.21
C THR A 92 66.63 6.97 -2.18
N GLY A 93 66.89 7.27 -3.45
CA GLY A 93 66.28 6.58 -4.58
C GLY A 93 66.93 5.21 -4.78
N THR A 94 66.11 4.15 -4.67
CA THR A 94 66.25 2.80 -5.27
C THR A 94 64.96 1.98 -5.03
N SER A 95 64.07 2.44 -4.15
CA SER A 95 62.94 1.63 -3.67
C SER A 95 61.60 1.77 -4.41
N ASN A 96 61.48 2.52 -5.51
CA ASN A 96 60.16 2.69 -6.15
C ASN A 96 59.68 1.42 -6.89
N GLY A 97 60.56 0.73 -7.63
CA GLY A 97 60.19 -0.52 -8.32
C GLY A 97 59.91 -1.66 -7.35
N GLN A 98 60.74 -1.81 -6.32
CA GLN A 98 60.59 -2.84 -5.29
C GLN A 98 59.36 -2.59 -4.40
N GLN A 99 59.02 -1.34 -4.10
CA GLN A 99 57.78 -1.01 -3.40
C GLN A 99 56.56 -1.31 -4.27
N VAL A 100 56.60 -1.02 -5.57
CA VAL A 100 55.48 -1.33 -6.48
C VAL A 100 55.28 -2.84 -6.60
N GLU A 101 56.35 -3.62 -6.74
CA GLU A 101 56.27 -5.08 -6.80
C GLU A 101 55.78 -5.70 -5.47
N GLU A 102 56.23 -5.16 -4.34
CA GLU A 102 55.71 -5.53 -3.00
C GLU A 102 54.24 -5.13 -2.83
N ILE A 103 53.82 -3.97 -3.34
CA ILE A 103 52.43 -3.52 -3.34
C ILE A 103 51.57 -4.45 -4.20
N GLU A 104 52.04 -4.84 -5.39
CA GLU A 104 51.34 -5.79 -6.26
C GLU A 104 51.19 -7.16 -5.62
N ARG A 105 52.27 -7.69 -5.03
CA ARG A 105 52.24 -8.95 -4.28
C ARG A 105 51.26 -8.88 -3.12
N ARG A 106 51.28 -7.80 -2.34
CA ARG A 106 50.36 -7.58 -1.21
C ARG A 106 48.91 -7.44 -1.66
N LEU A 107 48.66 -6.77 -2.80
CA LEU A 107 47.34 -6.68 -3.41
C LEU A 107 46.84 -8.04 -3.90
N GLN A 108 47.72 -8.89 -4.41
CA GLN A 108 47.38 -10.23 -4.88
C GLN A 108 47.07 -11.19 -3.73
N LEU A 109 47.77 -11.04 -2.60
CA LEU A 109 47.48 -11.76 -1.36
C LEU A 109 46.11 -11.35 -0.79
N LEU A 110 45.84 -10.04 -0.68
CA LEU A 110 44.55 -9.51 -0.22
C LEU A 110 43.36 -9.95 -1.09
N ARG A 111 43.55 -10.09 -2.41
CA ARG A 111 42.51 -10.61 -3.33
C ARG A 111 42.26 -12.11 -3.18
N GLN A 112 43.27 -12.89 -2.78
CA GLN A 112 43.11 -14.32 -2.51
C GLN A 112 42.42 -14.53 -1.15
N ASP A 113 42.87 -13.82 -0.11
CA ASP A 113 42.31 -13.92 1.25
C ASP A 113 40.82 -13.49 1.29
N THR A 114 40.43 -12.49 0.51
CA THR A 114 39.01 -12.07 0.41
C THR A 114 38.13 -13.05 -0.36
N LYS A 115 38.70 -13.89 -1.23
CA LYS A 115 37.93 -14.82 -2.06
C LYS A 115 37.60 -16.13 -1.32
N GLU A 116 38.39 -16.49 -0.31
CA GLU A 116 38.17 -17.69 0.51
C GLU A 116 37.38 -17.42 1.81
N LEU A 117 37.22 -16.14 2.20
CA LEU A 117 36.62 -15.74 3.48
C LEU A 117 35.21 -15.14 3.39
N ILE A 118 34.49 -15.31 2.29
CA ILE A 118 33.04 -15.09 2.29
C ILE A 118 32.40 -16.47 2.32
N PRO A 119 32.16 -17.06 3.52
CA PRO A 119 31.27 -18.20 3.63
C PRO A 119 29.98 -17.86 2.90
N VAL A 120 29.69 -18.64 1.88
CA VAL A 120 28.41 -18.56 1.16
C VAL A 120 27.30 -18.73 2.20
N GLU A 121 26.23 -17.95 2.11
CA GLU A 121 25.08 -17.97 3.04
C GLU A 121 24.67 -19.41 3.42
N ALA A 122 24.70 -20.32 2.45
CA ALA A 122 24.40 -21.74 2.60
C ALA A 122 25.33 -22.51 3.56
N ASP A 123 26.63 -22.19 3.62
CA ASP A 123 27.57 -22.85 4.54
C ASP A 123 27.41 -22.32 5.98
N ILE A 124 27.03 -21.05 6.11
CA ILE A 124 26.66 -20.44 7.40
C ILE A 124 25.38 -21.11 7.93
N GLU A 125 24.36 -21.28 7.09
CA GLU A 125 23.11 -21.99 7.43
C GLU A 125 23.38 -23.42 7.92
N ASP A 126 24.20 -24.18 7.19
CA ASP A 126 24.55 -25.56 7.55
C ASP A 126 25.31 -25.65 8.87
N ARG A 127 26.25 -24.71 9.13
CA ARG A 127 26.99 -24.66 10.40
C ARG A 127 26.08 -24.28 11.57
N LEU A 128 25.17 -23.33 11.38
CA LEU A 128 24.21 -22.92 12.40
C LEU A 128 23.21 -24.05 12.72
N ALA A 129 22.75 -24.77 11.70
CA ALA A 129 21.90 -25.95 11.84
C ALA A 129 22.58 -27.05 12.67
N LYS A 130 23.85 -27.37 12.36
CA LYS A 130 24.67 -28.34 13.11
C LYS A 130 24.88 -27.93 14.57
N LEU A 131 25.16 -26.66 14.83
CA LEU A 131 25.36 -26.14 16.20
C LEU A 131 24.07 -26.15 17.03
N LYS A 132 22.92 -25.94 16.39
CA LYS A 132 21.60 -25.92 17.06
C LYS A 132 20.91 -27.28 17.09
N GLY A 133 21.45 -28.29 16.41
CA GLY A 133 20.84 -29.62 16.28
C GLY A 133 19.51 -29.62 15.52
N VAL A 134 19.30 -28.61 14.66
CA VAL A 134 18.07 -28.44 13.87
C VAL A 134 18.39 -28.69 12.40
N ASP A 135 17.48 -29.34 11.67
CA ASP A 135 17.66 -29.61 10.24
C ASP A 135 17.73 -28.32 9.40
N VAL A 136 18.62 -28.31 8.41
CA VAL A 136 18.89 -27.16 7.51
C VAL A 136 17.63 -26.70 6.79
N SER A 137 16.68 -27.60 6.50
CA SER A 137 15.43 -27.25 5.82
C SER A 137 14.58 -26.25 6.60
N VAL A 138 14.75 -26.13 7.92
CA VAL A 138 14.01 -25.17 8.75
C VAL A 138 14.39 -23.73 8.42
N TYR A 139 15.66 -23.48 8.07
CA TYR A 139 16.15 -22.14 7.72
C TYR A 139 15.90 -21.80 6.24
N ARG A 140 15.86 -22.82 5.36
CA ARG A 140 15.57 -22.63 3.94
C ARG A 140 14.09 -22.50 3.60
N LYS A 141 13.19 -22.84 4.52
CA LYS A 141 11.75 -22.61 4.37
C LYS A 141 11.48 -21.11 4.44
N ALA A 142 10.76 -20.59 3.45
CA ALA A 142 10.32 -19.20 3.44
C ALA A 142 9.60 -18.90 4.78
N PRO A 143 9.95 -17.81 5.47
CA PRO A 143 9.35 -17.50 6.75
C PRO A 143 7.85 -17.31 6.56
N ILE A 144 7.04 -18.17 7.18
CA ILE A 144 5.58 -18.03 7.22
C ILE A 144 5.30 -16.89 8.19
N THR A 145 5.39 -15.64 7.73
CA THR A 145 4.92 -14.47 8.47
C THR A 145 3.52 -14.11 7.98
N VAL A 146 2.56 -15.00 8.19
CA VAL A 146 1.15 -14.61 8.16
C VAL A 146 0.76 -14.33 9.61
N TYR A 147 0.96 -13.09 10.05
CA TYR A 147 0.41 -12.65 11.33
C TYR A 147 -1.11 -12.64 11.21
N LYS A 148 -1.75 -13.72 11.67
CA LYS A 148 -3.21 -13.79 11.75
C LYS A 148 -3.66 -12.95 12.94
N ASP A 149 -4.33 -11.84 12.66
CA ASP A 149 -4.91 -10.97 13.68
C ASP A 149 -5.95 -11.74 14.50
N LYS A 150 -5.61 -12.02 15.76
CA LYS A 150 -6.43 -12.78 16.72
C LYS A 150 -7.60 -11.96 17.30
N ARG A 151 -7.67 -10.66 17.01
CA ARG A 151 -8.76 -9.80 17.50
C ARG A 151 -10.10 -10.24 16.94
N SER A 152 -11.12 -10.17 17.79
CA SER A 152 -12.51 -10.36 17.39
C SER A 152 -12.94 -9.30 16.37
N VAL A 153 -13.96 -9.61 15.57
CA VAL A 153 -14.55 -8.66 14.61
C VAL A 153 -15.04 -7.39 15.33
N ALA A 154 -15.59 -7.53 16.54
CA ALA A 154 -16.04 -6.39 17.35
C ALA A 154 -14.88 -5.50 17.80
N GLU A 155 -13.76 -6.09 18.19
CA GLU A 155 -12.55 -5.35 18.59
C GLU A 155 -11.96 -4.60 17.38
N LYS A 156 -11.90 -5.26 16.21
CA LYS A 156 -11.48 -4.64 14.95
C LYS A 156 -12.37 -3.45 14.59
N ALA A 157 -13.69 -3.60 14.70
CA ALA A 157 -14.63 -2.51 14.47
C ALA A 157 -14.41 -1.36 15.46
N SER A 158 -14.23 -1.67 16.75
CA SER A 158 -13.98 -0.63 17.78
C SER A 158 -12.67 0.13 17.54
N ASP A 159 -11.63 -0.55 17.05
CA ASP A 159 -10.34 0.08 16.79
C ASP A 159 -10.39 0.97 15.54
N LEU A 160 -11.16 0.57 14.52
CA LEU A 160 -11.46 1.44 13.37
C LEU A 160 -12.24 2.69 13.80
N ILE A 161 -13.21 2.55 14.70
CA ILE A 161 -13.96 3.70 15.24
C ILE A 161 -13.04 4.62 16.03
N LYS A 162 -12.15 4.08 16.89
CA LYS A 162 -11.16 4.88 17.62
C LYS A 162 -10.22 5.61 16.66
N GLN A 163 -9.78 4.94 15.60
CA GLN A 163 -8.94 5.56 14.58
C GLN A 163 -9.66 6.75 13.94
N ALA A 164 -10.90 6.56 13.48
CA ALA A 164 -11.69 7.63 12.87
C ALA A 164 -11.92 8.80 13.84
N GLN A 165 -12.22 8.52 15.11
CA GLN A 165 -12.38 9.55 16.14
C GLN A 165 -11.09 10.34 16.37
N SER A 166 -9.94 9.66 16.37
CA SER A 166 -8.64 10.31 16.54
C SER A 166 -8.31 11.23 15.36
N GLU A 167 -8.63 10.82 14.13
CA GLU A 167 -8.45 11.64 12.93
C GLU A 167 -9.29 12.92 12.99
N VAL A 168 -10.58 12.80 13.35
CA VAL A 168 -11.47 13.96 13.54
C VAL A 168 -10.95 14.91 14.63
N GLN A 169 -10.40 14.37 15.72
CA GLN A 169 -9.84 15.19 16.79
C GLN A 169 -8.59 15.97 16.35
N LEU A 170 -7.75 15.36 15.51
CA LEU A 170 -6.58 16.02 14.93
C LEU A 170 -6.99 17.15 13.99
N ASP A 171 -8.01 16.93 13.16
CA ASP A 171 -8.54 17.95 12.26
C ASP A 171 -9.13 19.14 13.04
N ALA A 172 -9.90 18.89 14.10
CA ALA A 172 -10.43 19.94 14.97
C ALA A 172 -9.31 20.76 15.63
N ARG A 173 -8.26 20.10 16.15
CA ARG A 173 -7.09 20.78 16.73
C ARG A 173 -6.36 21.62 15.66
N ARG A 174 -6.23 21.09 14.45
CA ARG A 174 -5.60 21.81 13.33
C ARG A 174 -6.39 23.06 12.96
N GLU A 175 -7.70 22.95 12.90
CA GLU A 175 -8.59 24.09 12.63
C GLU A 175 -8.46 25.16 13.72
N GLU A 176 -8.44 24.76 15.00
CA GLU A 176 -8.26 25.69 16.11
C GLU A 176 -6.89 26.40 16.06
N SER A 177 -5.83 25.66 15.73
CA SER A 177 -4.49 26.26 15.56
C SER A 177 -4.44 27.26 14.41
N ILE A 178 -5.15 26.98 13.31
CA ILE A 178 -5.24 27.91 12.17
C ILE A 178 -6.04 29.14 12.57
N LYS A 179 -7.20 28.98 13.22
CA LYS A 179 -8.03 30.09 13.73
C LYS A 179 -7.24 31.00 14.66
N LYS A 180 -6.47 30.43 15.59
CA LYS A 180 -5.58 31.18 16.49
C LYS A 180 -4.52 31.95 15.72
N GLY A 181 -3.87 31.31 14.74
CA GLY A 181 -2.89 31.97 13.88
C GLY A 181 -3.49 33.11 13.05
N THR A 182 -4.68 32.94 12.49
CA THR A 182 -5.36 34.00 11.73
C THR A 182 -5.78 35.17 12.61
N GLN A 183 -6.27 34.90 13.82
CA GLN A 183 -6.63 35.93 14.80
C GLN A 183 -5.41 36.74 15.25
N GLU A 184 -4.28 36.07 15.50
CA GLU A 184 -3.03 36.75 15.85
C GLU A 184 -2.54 37.67 14.72
N ILE A 185 -2.58 37.18 13.47
CA ILE A 185 -2.22 37.98 12.29
C ILE A 185 -3.18 39.16 12.13
N GLU A 186 -4.48 38.96 12.31
CA GLU A 186 -5.50 40.00 12.22
C GLU A 186 -5.28 41.08 13.29
N GLN A 187 -5.02 40.69 14.54
CA GLN A 187 -4.68 41.62 15.62
C GLN A 187 -3.44 42.46 15.27
N ARG A 188 -2.38 41.82 14.76
CA ARG A 188 -1.17 42.51 14.31
C ARG A 188 -1.49 43.47 13.17
N LEU A 189 -2.27 43.06 12.18
CA LEU A 189 -2.68 43.93 11.07
C LEU A 189 -3.50 45.14 11.55
N ASN A 190 -4.37 44.97 12.54
CA ASN A 190 -5.14 46.07 13.12
C ASN A 190 -4.23 47.07 13.86
N THR A 191 -3.24 46.59 14.61
CA THR A 191 -2.23 47.47 15.24
C THR A 191 -1.40 48.24 14.22
N LEU A 192 -1.05 47.61 13.09
CA LEU A 192 -0.30 48.22 11.98
C LEU A 192 -1.15 49.23 11.18
N ARG A 193 -2.45 48.98 11.03
CA ARG A 193 -3.38 49.88 10.33
C ARG A 193 -3.84 51.06 11.19
N GLY A 194 -3.44 51.13 12.46
CA GLY A 194 -3.84 52.20 13.37
C GLY A 194 -5.34 52.19 13.72
N VAL A 195 -6.03 51.07 13.48
CA VAL A 195 -7.43 50.89 13.86
C VAL A 195 -7.46 50.62 15.36
N GLN A 196 -7.65 51.67 16.16
CA GLN A 196 -8.00 51.52 17.56
C GLN A 196 -9.44 50.98 17.62
N GLN A 197 -9.61 49.71 18.00
CA GLN A 197 -10.88 49.32 18.61
C GLN A 197 -11.05 50.11 19.92
N PRO A 198 -12.26 50.59 20.25
CA PRO A 198 -12.53 51.26 21.51
C PRO A 198 -12.18 50.31 22.64
N GLN A 199 -11.13 50.61 23.40
CA GLN A 199 -10.80 49.88 24.60
C GLN A 199 -11.54 50.50 25.78
N ASP A 200 -12.46 49.74 26.35
CA ASP A 200 -12.94 49.92 27.71
C ASP A 200 -11.73 50.01 28.65
N LYS A 201 -11.59 51.16 29.29
CA LYS A 201 -10.56 51.41 30.30
C LYS A 201 -10.89 50.62 31.55
N LYS A 202 -9.99 49.74 32.00
CA LYS A 202 -9.82 49.43 33.42
C LYS A 202 -8.58 50.13 33.96
N PRO A 203 -8.65 50.82 35.11
CA PRO A 203 -7.51 51.00 35.98
C PRO A 203 -7.47 49.92 37.07
N VAL A 204 -6.24 49.57 37.44
CA VAL A 204 -5.81 48.56 38.39
C VAL A 204 -5.78 49.13 39.81
N THR A 205 -6.31 48.40 40.81
CA THR A 205 -5.79 48.38 42.20
C THR A 205 -6.15 47.05 42.89
N GLU A 206 -5.21 46.58 43.70
CA GLU A 206 -5.10 45.27 44.37
C GLU A 206 -6.17 45.00 45.45
N SER A 207 -6.60 43.73 45.61
CA SER A 207 -6.74 42.97 46.89
C SER A 207 -7.80 41.85 46.82
N LYS A 208 -7.34 40.61 47.04
CA LYS A 208 -7.94 39.41 47.67
C LYS A 208 -9.44 39.05 47.54
N ASP A 209 -9.60 37.75 47.25
CA ASP A 209 -10.60 36.77 47.70
C ASP A 209 -11.95 36.59 46.98
N SER A 210 -12.11 35.33 46.53
CA SER A 210 -13.30 34.46 46.59
C SER A 210 -14.44 34.56 45.55
N ILE A 211 -14.49 33.48 44.74
CA ILE A 211 -15.61 32.54 44.53
C ILE A 211 -16.87 32.98 43.73
N LYS A 212 -17.13 32.14 42.70
CA LYS A 212 -18.40 31.76 42.03
C LYS A 212 -19.26 32.82 41.35
N GLY A 213 -19.68 32.46 40.14
CA GLY A 213 -21.11 32.44 39.82
C GLY A 213 -21.45 32.90 38.43
N LEU A 214 -22.15 32.04 37.71
CA LEU A 214 -22.82 32.25 36.43
C LEU A 214 -23.59 33.58 36.38
N ALA A 215 -23.56 34.25 35.22
CA ALA A 215 -24.74 34.76 34.54
C ALA A 215 -24.37 35.31 33.15
N GLU A 216 -25.21 35.01 32.18
CA GLU A 216 -25.29 35.67 30.87
C GLU A 216 -25.33 37.20 31.01
N PRO A 217 -24.79 37.97 30.06
CA PRO A 217 -25.26 39.31 29.80
C PRO A 217 -26.16 39.28 28.56
N GLN A 218 -27.45 39.43 28.81
CA GLN A 218 -28.33 40.12 27.87
C GLN A 218 -27.77 41.53 27.67
N CYS A 219 -27.53 41.90 26.42
CA CYS A 219 -27.21 43.28 26.03
C CYS A 219 -28.46 43.87 25.38
N GLU A 220 -29.13 44.74 26.12
CA GLU A 220 -30.02 45.75 25.59
C GLU A 220 -29.19 46.99 25.19
N ASP A 221 -29.51 47.48 24.00
CA ASP A 221 -29.57 48.88 23.56
C ASP A 221 -28.28 49.61 23.13
N GLY A 222 -28.26 49.94 21.84
CA GLY A 222 -27.31 50.85 21.19
C GLY A 222 -27.54 50.92 19.69
N GLU A 223 -28.60 51.61 19.27
CA GLU A 223 -28.99 51.87 17.88
C GLU A 223 -27.89 52.57 17.07
N THR A 224 -27.50 52.00 15.93
CA THR A 224 -27.13 52.80 14.74
C THR A 224 -27.42 52.02 13.44
N ALA A 225 -28.27 52.63 12.60
CA ALA A 225 -28.56 52.35 11.19
C ALA A 225 -29.46 51.15 10.89
N ASP A 226 -30.77 51.44 10.92
CA ASP A 226 -31.86 50.63 10.40
C ASP A 226 -31.64 50.28 8.91
N ALA A 227 -31.14 49.08 8.66
CA ALA A 227 -31.55 48.32 7.48
C ALA A 227 -32.44 47.21 8.03
N ASP A 228 -33.76 47.34 7.82
CA ASP A 228 -34.78 46.42 8.32
C ASP A 228 -34.36 44.96 8.11
N VAL A 229 -34.01 44.26 9.19
CA VAL A 229 -33.58 42.85 9.16
C VAL A 229 -34.69 41.97 8.56
N ASP A 230 -35.94 42.41 8.67
CA ASP A 230 -37.12 41.80 8.05
C ASP A 230 -37.11 41.91 6.52
N ASP A 231 -36.53 42.96 5.94
CA ASP A 231 -36.42 43.10 4.48
C ASP A 231 -35.39 42.15 3.88
N VAL A 232 -34.28 41.91 4.59
CA VAL A 232 -33.27 40.92 4.20
C VAL A 232 -33.84 39.51 4.29
N ALA A 233 -34.57 39.19 5.36
CA ALA A 233 -35.25 37.90 5.50
C ALA A 233 -36.30 37.67 4.41
N ARG A 234 -37.07 38.71 4.06
CA ARG A 234 -38.07 38.69 2.99
C ARG A 234 -37.45 38.53 1.60
N LEU A 235 -36.28 39.13 1.35
CA LEU A 235 -35.50 38.95 0.12
C LEU A 235 -35.01 37.51 -0.01
N ILE A 236 -34.41 36.95 1.04
CA ILE A 236 -33.92 35.55 1.05
C ILE A 236 -35.08 34.57 0.84
N GLU A 237 -36.21 34.78 1.51
CA GLU A 237 -37.37 33.91 1.34
C GLU A 237 -37.99 34.06 -0.06
N GLY A 238 -37.95 35.26 -0.65
CA GLY A 238 -38.33 35.53 -2.03
C GLY A 238 -37.47 34.78 -3.05
N GLU A 239 -36.14 34.83 -2.87
CA GLU A 239 -35.17 34.12 -3.72
C GLU A 239 -35.30 32.60 -3.58
N MET A 240 -35.45 32.09 -2.35
CA MET A 240 -35.69 30.67 -2.10
C MET A 240 -36.99 30.18 -2.76
N LYS A 241 -38.05 30.99 -2.70
CA LYS A 241 -39.33 30.69 -3.37
C LYS A 241 -39.20 30.76 -4.90
N ALA A 242 -38.41 31.68 -5.44
CA ALA A 242 -38.14 31.78 -6.87
C ALA A 242 -37.36 30.55 -7.37
N ALA A 243 -36.26 30.18 -6.69
CA ALA A 243 -35.46 29.00 -7.01
C ALA A 243 -36.30 27.71 -6.97
N LYS A 244 -37.19 27.57 -5.97
CA LYS A 244 -38.09 26.42 -5.87
C LYS A 244 -39.08 26.34 -7.04
N ARG A 245 -39.59 27.47 -7.52
CA ARG A 245 -40.49 27.53 -8.68
C ARG A 245 -39.77 27.18 -9.98
N GLU A 246 -38.53 27.63 -10.14
CA GLU A 246 -37.71 27.27 -11.30
C GLU A 246 -37.43 25.76 -11.35
N LEU A 247 -37.08 25.16 -10.21
CA LEU A 247 -36.83 23.72 -10.10
C LEU A 247 -38.10 22.90 -10.40
N GLU A 248 -39.27 23.37 -9.93
CA GLU A 248 -40.56 22.77 -10.29
C GLU A 248 -40.89 22.92 -11.78
N ASN A 249 -40.52 24.02 -12.43
CA ASN A 249 -40.70 24.20 -13.87
C ASN A 249 -39.78 23.27 -14.67
N LEU A 250 -38.50 23.17 -14.30
CA LEU A 250 -37.54 22.22 -14.88
C LEU A 250 -38.00 20.76 -14.72
N LYS A 251 -38.63 20.42 -13.60
CA LYS A 251 -39.22 19.08 -13.37
C LYS A 251 -40.44 18.81 -14.26
N LYS A 252 -41.16 19.85 -14.67
CA LYS A 252 -42.31 19.76 -15.59
C LYS A 252 -41.89 19.80 -17.05
N ASP A 253 -40.62 20.14 -17.35
CA ASP A 253 -40.11 20.13 -18.71
C ASP A 253 -40.13 18.70 -19.26
N LYS A 254 -41.07 18.48 -20.19
CA LYS A 254 -41.31 17.19 -20.83
C LYS A 254 -40.06 16.68 -21.57
N GLN A 255 -39.23 17.58 -22.07
CA GLN A 255 -37.97 17.25 -22.74
C GLN A 255 -36.94 16.69 -21.74
N LEU A 256 -36.75 17.35 -20.60
CA LEU A 256 -35.83 16.91 -19.54
C LEU A 256 -36.27 15.56 -18.94
N MET A 257 -37.57 15.40 -18.69
CA MET A 257 -38.14 14.14 -18.20
C MET A 257 -38.01 13.02 -19.24
N ALA A 258 -38.16 13.31 -20.54
CA ALA A 258 -37.96 12.33 -21.60
C ALA A 258 -36.48 11.93 -21.75
N GLU A 259 -35.55 12.86 -21.54
CA GLU A 259 -34.11 12.62 -21.60
C GLU A 259 -33.60 11.80 -20.40
N LEU A 260 -34.06 12.12 -19.18
CA LEU A 260 -33.82 11.29 -18.00
C LEU A 260 -34.37 9.88 -18.19
N LYS A 261 -35.58 9.75 -18.75
CA LYS A 261 -36.17 8.44 -19.04
C LYS A 261 -35.35 7.66 -20.07
N LYS A 262 -34.78 8.32 -21.08
CA LYS A 262 -33.89 7.68 -22.07
C LYS A 262 -32.58 7.18 -21.44
N LEU A 263 -32.02 7.89 -20.46
CA LEU A 263 -30.83 7.44 -19.73
C LEU A 263 -31.16 6.25 -18.81
N ASP A 264 -32.31 6.29 -18.11
CA ASP A 264 -32.80 5.20 -17.27
C ASP A 264 -33.09 3.91 -18.08
N PHE A 265 -33.56 4.06 -19.33
CA PHE A 265 -33.73 2.94 -20.27
C PHE A 265 -32.40 2.45 -20.86
N ARG A 266 -31.36 3.28 -20.92
CA ARG A 266 -30.03 2.87 -21.39
C ARG A 266 -29.30 2.06 -20.31
N GLU A 267 -29.45 2.45 -19.05
CA GLU A 267 -28.94 1.70 -17.89
C GLU A 267 -29.65 0.34 -17.69
N LYS A 268 -30.93 0.24 -18.08
CA LYS A 268 -31.70 -1.03 -18.06
C LYS A 268 -31.71 -1.78 -19.40
N GLY A 269 -31.13 -1.20 -20.44
CA GLY A 269 -31.15 -1.67 -21.83
C GLY A 269 -29.87 -2.32 -22.31
N GLU A 270 -28.80 -2.35 -21.52
CA GLU A 270 -27.62 -3.22 -21.72
C GLU A 270 -27.89 -4.67 -21.32
N ASN A 271 -29.07 -5.14 -21.69
CA ASN A 271 -29.39 -6.54 -21.88
C ASN A 271 -30.37 -6.57 -23.05
N ARG A 272 -29.86 -6.92 -24.24
CA ARG A 272 -30.56 -7.54 -25.40
C ARG A 272 -30.45 -6.80 -26.75
N ILE A 273 -29.55 -7.33 -27.59
CA ILE A 273 -29.64 -7.64 -29.04
C ILE A 273 -29.06 -6.67 -30.10
N GLU A 274 -28.06 -7.21 -30.82
CA GLU A 274 -27.76 -7.25 -32.27
C GLU A 274 -27.99 -6.02 -33.17
N GLY A 275 -26.97 -5.70 -34.00
CA GLY A 275 -27.18 -5.08 -35.31
C GLY A 275 -26.14 -4.04 -35.78
N GLU A 276 -25.10 -4.52 -36.47
CA GLU A 276 -24.44 -3.91 -37.64
C GLU A 276 -23.74 -2.53 -37.55
N GLY A 277 -22.40 -2.57 -37.46
CA GLY A 277 -21.53 -1.87 -38.43
C GLY A 277 -20.65 -0.70 -37.93
N LYS A 278 -19.42 -0.99 -37.47
CA LYS A 278 -18.13 -0.45 -38.00
C LYS A 278 -16.93 -0.82 -37.11
N ARG A 279 -16.27 -1.94 -37.49
CA ARG A 279 -14.82 -2.19 -37.57
C ARG A 279 -13.89 -1.32 -36.70
N ASP A 280 -13.43 -1.91 -35.60
CA ASP A 280 -12.01 -2.11 -35.20
C ASP A 280 -11.73 -1.99 -33.67
N GLU A 281 -12.74 -1.79 -32.82
CA GLU A 281 -12.58 -1.70 -31.35
C GLU A 281 -13.10 -2.93 -30.56
N ASP A 282 -13.86 -3.84 -31.18
CA ASP A 282 -14.56 -4.94 -30.48
C ASP A 282 -13.68 -6.17 -30.14
N ILE A 283 -12.41 -6.21 -30.58
CA ILE A 283 -11.55 -7.38 -30.36
C ILE A 283 -11.03 -7.42 -28.91
N GLU A 284 -10.67 -6.27 -28.34
CA GLU A 284 -10.07 -6.22 -27.00
C GLU A 284 -11.09 -6.45 -25.87
N GLU A 285 -12.35 -6.03 -26.06
CA GLU A 285 -13.40 -6.20 -25.04
C GLU A 285 -13.91 -7.65 -24.97
N ASN A 286 -13.97 -8.34 -26.11
CA ASN A 286 -14.34 -9.75 -26.14
C ASN A 286 -13.22 -10.65 -25.57
N GLU A 287 -11.95 -10.29 -25.79
CA GLU A 287 -10.81 -10.94 -25.14
C GLU A 287 -10.82 -10.69 -23.62
N ALA A 288 -11.11 -9.47 -23.18
CA ALA A 288 -11.20 -9.15 -21.75
C ALA A 288 -12.33 -9.94 -21.05
N ASN A 289 -13.49 -10.04 -21.69
CA ASN A 289 -14.61 -10.82 -21.18
C ASN A 289 -14.33 -12.32 -21.21
N ALA A 290 -13.66 -12.84 -22.25
CA ALA A 290 -13.22 -14.23 -22.31
C ALA A 290 -12.20 -14.56 -21.22
N VAL A 291 -11.26 -13.65 -20.92
CA VAL A 291 -10.31 -13.80 -19.82
C VAL A 291 -11.02 -13.78 -18.47
N LEU A 292 -12.02 -12.91 -18.29
CA LEU A 292 -12.81 -12.86 -17.05
C LEU A 292 -13.58 -14.18 -16.82
N VAL A 293 -14.21 -14.72 -17.87
CA VAL A 293 -14.89 -16.03 -17.80
C VAL A 293 -13.91 -17.15 -17.47
N GLN A 294 -12.73 -17.18 -18.11
CA GLN A 294 -11.70 -18.17 -17.80
C GLN A 294 -11.18 -18.08 -16.36
N VAL A 295 -11.02 -16.86 -15.81
CA VAL A 295 -10.61 -16.66 -14.42
C VAL A 295 -11.70 -17.11 -13.45
N LEU A 296 -12.97 -16.80 -13.75
CA LEU A 296 -14.10 -17.23 -12.91
C LEU A 296 -14.30 -18.74 -12.94
N ASP A 297 -14.18 -19.38 -14.10
CA ASP A 297 -14.30 -20.83 -14.22
C ASP A 297 -13.10 -21.56 -13.59
N LYS A 298 -11.90 -20.99 -13.70
CA LYS A 298 -10.73 -21.50 -12.98
C LYS A 298 -10.90 -21.39 -11.46
N ALA A 299 -11.42 -20.28 -10.95
CA ALA A 299 -11.70 -20.13 -9.52
C ALA A 299 -12.73 -21.16 -9.03
N LYS A 300 -13.79 -21.41 -9.81
CA LYS A 300 -14.77 -22.46 -9.49
C LYS A 300 -14.16 -23.86 -9.46
N LEU A 301 -13.30 -24.19 -10.43
CA LEU A 301 -12.62 -25.48 -10.46
C LEU A 301 -11.63 -25.64 -9.30
N GLU A 302 -10.94 -24.56 -8.90
CA GLU A 302 -10.08 -24.55 -7.72
C GLU A 302 -10.89 -24.71 -6.41
N ASP A 303 -12.07 -24.08 -6.32
CA ASP A 303 -12.99 -24.26 -5.20
C ASP A 303 -13.55 -25.70 -5.14
N GLU A 304 -13.96 -26.27 -6.27
CA GLU A 304 -14.42 -27.67 -6.37
C GLU A 304 -13.31 -28.69 -6.06
N GLU A 305 -12.07 -28.42 -6.48
CA GLU A 305 -10.90 -29.25 -6.15
C GLU A 305 -10.61 -29.19 -4.64
N MET A 306 -10.66 -28.01 -4.04
CA MET A 306 -10.49 -27.81 -2.60
C MET A 306 -11.60 -28.52 -1.79
N GLU A 307 -12.86 -28.42 -2.21
CA GLU A 307 -13.97 -29.15 -1.61
C GLU A 307 -13.79 -30.67 -1.74
N GLY A 308 -13.31 -31.13 -2.89
CA GLY A 308 -12.99 -32.54 -3.14
C GLY A 308 -11.86 -33.08 -2.27
N GLU A 309 -10.82 -32.28 -1.99
CA GLU A 309 -9.74 -32.61 -1.06
C GLU A 309 -10.23 -32.67 0.39
N VAL A 310 -11.04 -31.69 0.81
CA VAL A 310 -11.67 -31.69 2.14
C VAL A 310 -12.58 -32.90 2.33
N GLU A 311 -13.34 -33.31 1.31
CA GLU A 311 -14.21 -34.49 1.36
C GLU A 311 -13.42 -35.81 1.37
N LYS A 312 -12.25 -35.86 0.71
CA LYS A 312 -11.32 -36.99 0.81
C LYS A 312 -10.69 -37.08 2.18
N ASP A 313 -10.26 -35.96 2.76
CA ASP A 313 -9.73 -35.90 4.12
C ASP A 313 -10.79 -36.29 5.15
N ARG A 314 -12.05 -35.86 4.96
CA ARG A 314 -13.18 -36.26 5.81
C ARG A 314 -13.46 -37.75 5.72
N ARG A 315 -13.43 -38.34 4.51
CA ARG A 315 -13.56 -39.79 4.31
C ARG A 315 -12.40 -40.58 4.89
N ASN A 316 -11.17 -40.08 4.74
CA ASN A 316 -9.98 -40.70 5.31
C ASN A 316 -10.03 -40.67 6.84
N TYR A 317 -10.43 -39.55 7.44
CA TYR A 317 -10.63 -39.41 8.89
C TYR A 317 -11.75 -40.32 9.42
N HIS A 318 -12.88 -40.43 8.70
CA HIS A 318 -13.94 -41.38 9.04
C HIS A 318 -13.51 -42.85 8.89
N GLY A 319 -12.72 -43.17 7.87
CA GLY A 319 -12.16 -44.51 7.66
C GLY A 319 -11.19 -44.93 8.77
N VAL A 320 -10.29 -44.03 9.17
CA VAL A 320 -9.35 -44.26 10.29
C VAL A 320 -10.10 -44.40 11.61
N SER A 321 -11.12 -43.56 11.85
CA SER A 321 -11.98 -43.64 13.05
C SER A 321 -12.79 -44.95 13.12
N SER A 322 -13.37 -45.38 12.00
CA SER A 322 -14.12 -46.65 11.90
C SER A 322 -13.22 -47.87 12.10
N ALA A 323 -12.04 -47.89 11.49
CA ALA A 323 -11.05 -48.96 11.69
C ALA A 323 -10.58 -49.04 13.15
N MET A 324 -10.37 -47.90 13.80
CA MET A 324 -10.00 -47.83 15.23
C MET A 324 -11.13 -48.34 16.15
N LEU A 325 -12.38 -48.00 15.84
CA LEU A 325 -13.57 -48.53 16.54
C LEU A 325 -13.70 -50.05 16.38
N MET A 326 -13.49 -50.58 15.17
CA MET A 326 -13.53 -52.02 14.91
C MET A 326 -12.40 -52.78 15.63
N GLN A 327 -11.20 -52.19 15.71
CA GLN A 327 -10.10 -52.78 16.48
C GLN A 327 -10.41 -52.79 17.99
N LEU A 328 -10.93 -51.69 18.54
CA LEU A 328 -11.35 -51.64 19.94
C LEU A 328 -12.46 -52.65 20.23
N TYR A 329 -13.43 -52.80 19.33
CA TYR A 329 -14.50 -53.79 19.46
C TYR A 329 -14.00 -55.24 19.37
N ALA A 330 -13.03 -55.52 18.51
CA ALA A 330 -12.40 -56.84 18.44
C ALA A 330 -11.60 -57.16 19.72
N VAL A 331 -10.89 -56.18 20.27
CA VAL A 331 -10.15 -56.32 21.54
C VAL A 331 -11.12 -56.56 22.70
N THR A 332 -12.25 -55.85 22.77
CA THR A 332 -13.25 -56.08 23.82
C THR A 332 -13.90 -57.46 23.71
N ILE A 333 -14.23 -57.94 22.50
CA ILE A 333 -14.73 -59.31 22.30
C ILE A 333 -13.70 -60.37 22.72
N ALA A 334 -12.42 -60.16 22.38
CA ALA A 334 -11.34 -61.07 22.78
C ALA A 334 -11.16 -61.11 24.31
N LEU A 335 -11.25 -59.95 24.98
CA LEU A 335 -11.20 -59.87 26.44
C LEU A 335 -12.40 -60.56 27.10
N ILE A 336 -13.61 -60.41 26.55
CA ILE A 336 -14.81 -61.11 27.04
C ILE A 336 -14.68 -62.64 26.83
N SER A 337 -14.12 -63.08 25.69
CA SER A 337 -13.92 -64.51 25.40
C SER A 337 -12.87 -65.16 26.30
N THR A 338 -11.77 -64.46 26.60
CA THR A 338 -10.74 -64.96 27.54
C THR A 338 -11.26 -65.01 28.98
N ALA A 339 -12.04 -64.02 29.41
CA ALA A 339 -12.70 -64.04 30.71
C ALA A 339 -13.73 -65.18 30.86
N GLY A 340 -14.41 -65.56 29.77
CA GLY A 340 -15.38 -66.67 29.76
C GLY A 340 -14.77 -68.08 29.92
N THR A 341 -13.46 -68.24 29.76
CA THR A 341 -12.78 -69.54 29.93
C THR A 341 -12.25 -69.80 31.35
N ALA A 342 -12.28 -68.79 32.23
CA ALA A 342 -11.78 -68.91 33.60
C ALA A 342 -12.86 -69.27 34.64
N THR A 343 -14.14 -69.24 34.28
CA THR A 343 -15.22 -69.72 35.15
C THR A 343 -16.17 -70.58 34.36
N GLY A 344 -16.05 -71.90 34.50
CA GLY A 344 -17.04 -72.84 33.99
C GLY A 344 -18.40 -72.55 34.62
N ASN A 345 -19.27 -71.88 33.88
CA ASN A 345 -20.70 -71.93 34.16
C ASN A 345 -21.49 -71.70 32.88
N THR A 346 -22.32 -72.69 32.55
CA THR A 346 -23.23 -72.66 31.41
C THR A 346 -24.33 -71.63 31.64
N MET A 347 -24.28 -70.48 30.96
CA MET A 347 -25.45 -69.63 30.78
C MET A 347 -25.74 -69.43 29.30
N LYS A 348 -26.91 -69.93 28.89
CA LYS A 348 -27.53 -69.68 27.58
C LYS A 348 -27.75 -68.18 27.40
N VAL A 349 -26.96 -67.54 26.54
CA VAL A 349 -27.23 -66.17 26.11
C VAL A 349 -28.22 -66.25 24.95
N LYS A 350 -29.46 -65.82 25.20
CA LYS A 350 -30.46 -65.58 24.16
C LYS A 350 -29.94 -64.45 23.26
N THR A 351 -29.83 -64.74 21.97
CA THR A 351 -29.70 -63.77 20.89
C THR A 351 -30.88 -62.80 20.93
N THR A 352 -30.60 -61.52 21.12
CA THR A 352 -31.52 -60.43 20.76
C THR A 352 -30.92 -59.70 19.57
N GLU A 353 -31.28 -60.17 18.38
CA GLU A 353 -31.45 -59.29 17.23
C GLU A 353 -32.52 -58.27 17.60
N GLN A 354 -32.17 -56.99 17.67
CA GLN A 354 -33.03 -55.90 17.19
C GLN A 354 -32.35 -54.54 17.35
N VAL A 355 -32.64 -53.68 16.37
CA VAL A 355 -32.39 -52.24 16.28
C VAL A 355 -31.06 -51.81 15.67
N ILE A 356 -30.93 -52.05 14.36
CA ILE A 356 -30.42 -51.03 13.43
C ILE A 356 -31.50 -50.81 12.38
N SER A 357 -32.38 -49.84 12.63
CA SER A 357 -33.17 -49.14 11.63
C SER A 357 -33.64 -47.82 12.25
N GLN A 358 -32.78 -46.81 12.16
CA GLN A 358 -33.08 -45.42 11.77
C GLN A 358 -31.79 -44.60 11.77
#